data_AF-A0A8X6J3A3-F1
#
_entry.id   AF-A0A8X6J3A3-F1
#
_cell.length_a   1.000
_cell.length_b   1.000
_cell.length_c   1.000
_cell.angle_alpha   90.00
_cell.angle_beta   90.00
_cell.angle_gamma   90.00
#
_symmetry.space_group_name_H-M   'P 1'
#
loop_
_entity.id
_entity.type
_entity.pdbx_description
1 polymer ?
#
loop_
_entity_poly.entity_id
_entity_poly.type
_entity_poly.pdbx_seq_one_letter_code
_entity_poly.pdbx_strand_id
1 'polypeptide(L)' 'VDRLHVVPECKNSTSYCGLQNQKYPDKRAMGFPFDRAIKAKNIEEFLLPNMKLQNIKIRFNV' A
#
# COMPACT_ATOMS: atom_id res chain seq x y z
N VAL A 1 -21.75 -21.47 -20.15
CA VAL A 1 -21.82 -20.57 -18.96
C VAL A 1 -20.49 -20.75 -18.23
N ASP A 2 -19.42 -20.24 -18.84
CA ASP A 2 -18.09 -20.42 -18.28
C ASP A 2 -17.72 -19.15 -17.52
N ARG A 3 -17.69 -19.25 -16.19
CA ARG A 3 -16.95 -18.33 -15.34
C ARG A 3 -15.47 -18.56 -15.58
N LEU A 4 -14.97 -18.03 -16.69
CA LEU A 4 -13.55 -17.83 -16.90
C LEU A 4 -13.04 -17.01 -15.70
N HIS A 5 -11.97 -17.48 -15.05
CA HIS A 5 -11.27 -16.71 -14.03
C HIS A 5 -10.95 -15.33 -14.60
N VAL A 6 -11.70 -14.30 -14.18
CA VAL A 6 -11.37 -12.91 -14.50
C VAL A 6 -10.12 -12.61 -13.69
N VAL A 7 -8.95 -12.80 -14.28
CA VAL A 7 -7.73 -12.12 -13.83
C VAL A 7 -7.94 -10.68 -14.29
N PRO A 8 -8.17 -9.70 -13.38
CA PRO A 8 -8.27 -8.32 -13.81
C PRO A 8 -7.06 -7.97 -14.68
N GLU A 9 -7.32 -7.46 -15.88
CA GLU A 9 -6.31 -6.82 -16.70
C GLU A 9 -5.83 -5.53 -15.99
N CYS A 10 -4.67 -5.00 -16.39
CA CYS A 10 -4.13 -3.74 -15.85
C CYS A 10 -3.85 -3.75 -14.32
N LYS A 11 -3.27 -4.84 -13.78
CA LYS A 11 -2.93 -4.99 -12.35
C LYS A 11 -1.54 -4.47 -11.92
N ASN A 12 -0.68 -4.07 -12.85
CA ASN A 12 0.72 -3.82 -12.52
C ASN A 12 0.94 -2.61 -11.60
N SER A 13 -0.05 -1.71 -11.48
CA SER A 13 0.05 -0.51 -10.65
C SER A 13 -1.24 -0.27 -9.85
N THR A 14 -1.78 -1.32 -9.22
CA THR A 14 -3.06 -1.21 -8.47
C THR A 14 -3.04 -0.15 -7.38
N SER A 15 -1.90 0.09 -6.73
CA SER A 15 -1.76 1.07 -5.66
C SER A 15 -2.02 2.51 -6.12
N TYR A 16 -1.79 2.81 -7.40
CA TYR A 16 -1.97 4.16 -7.97
C TYR A 16 -3.15 4.23 -8.95
N CYS A 17 -3.37 3.16 -9.72
CA CYS A 17 -4.34 3.15 -10.81
C CYS A 17 -5.63 2.38 -10.50
N GLY A 18 -5.68 1.65 -9.37
CA GLY A 18 -6.79 0.76 -9.06
C GLY A 18 -6.87 -0.44 -10.00
N LEU A 19 -8.06 -1.02 -10.12
CA LEU A 19 -8.34 -2.17 -10.98
C LEU A 19 -9.38 -1.79 -12.03
N GLN A 20 -9.15 -2.20 -13.27
CA GLN A 20 -10.09 -1.93 -14.35
C GLN A 20 -11.44 -2.58 -14.05
N ASN A 21 -12.51 -1.77 -14.12
CA ASN A 21 -13.90 -2.19 -13.92
C ASN A 21 -14.16 -2.90 -12.58
N GLN A 22 -13.35 -2.63 -11.56
CA GLN A 22 -13.51 -3.22 -10.23
C GLN A 22 -13.34 -2.17 -9.14
N LYS A 23 -13.90 -2.48 -7.97
CA LYS A 23 -13.63 -1.67 -6.77
C LYS A 23 -12.17 -1.82 -6.38
N TYR A 24 -11.62 -0.77 -5.77
CA TYR A 24 -10.27 -0.80 -5.23
C TYR A 24 -10.12 -2.00 -4.27
N PRO A 25 -9.08 -2.84 -4.42
CA PRO A 25 -8.99 -4.14 -3.75
C PRO A 25 -8.53 -4.07 -2.28
N ASP A 26 -8.42 -2.87 -1.71
CA ASP A 26 -8.20 -2.64 -0.29
C ASP A 26 -9.31 -1.76 0.27
N LYS A 27 -9.86 -2.15 1.43
CA LYS A 27 -10.93 -1.40 2.11
C LYS A 27 -10.39 -0.25 2.96
N ARG A 28 -9.09 -0.24 3.24
CA ARG A 28 -8.43 0.81 4.02
C ARG A 28 -8.41 2.10 3.21
N ALA A 29 -8.34 3.23 3.92
CA ALA A 29 -8.09 4.51 3.27
C ALA A 29 -6.75 4.46 2.53
N MET A 30 -6.70 5.03 1.32
CA MET A 30 -5.45 5.10 0.55
C MET A 30 -4.41 5.89 1.35
N GLY A 31 -3.23 5.30 1.56
CA GLY A 31 -2.17 5.86 2.40
C GLY A 31 -2.13 5.35 3.84
N PHE A 32 -3.06 4.48 4.26
CA PHE A 32 -3.01 3.84 5.57
C PHE A 32 -1.65 3.14 5.82
N PRO A 33 -1.03 3.28 7.01
CA PRO A 33 -1.54 3.94 8.23
C PRO A 33 -1.16 5.41 8.39
N PHE A 34 -0.71 6.09 7.33
CA PHE A 34 -0.25 7.49 7.34
C PHE A 34 -1.28 8.50 6.81
N ASP A 35 -2.53 8.08 6.62
CA ASP A 35 -3.63 8.90 6.11
C ASP A 35 -4.18 9.92 7.14
N ARG A 36 -3.83 9.77 8.43
CA ARG A 36 -4.37 10.57 9.55
C ARG A 36 -3.26 11.17 10.40
N ALA A 37 -3.63 12.16 11.21
CA ALA A 37 -2.72 12.78 12.18
C ALA A 37 -2.22 11.76 13.22
N ILE A 38 -0.90 11.66 13.34
CA ILE A 38 -0.21 10.79 14.30
C ILE A 38 0.21 11.64 15.50
N LYS A 39 -0.11 11.19 16.71
CA LYS A 39 0.22 11.88 17.97
C LYS A 39 1.57 11.47 18.58
N ALA A 40 2.15 10.37 18.11
CA ALA A 40 3.47 9.90 18.54
C ALA A 40 4.54 10.94 18.17
N LYS A 41 5.57 11.07 19.02
CA LYS A 41 6.64 12.06 18.81
C LYS A 41 7.72 11.58 17.85
N ASN A 42 7.87 10.26 17.75
CA ASN A 42 8.84 9.59 16.90
C ASN A 42 8.21 8.32 16.32
N ILE A 43 8.92 7.68 15.38
CA ILE A 43 8.40 6.51 14.67
C ILE A 43 8.34 5.29 15.58
N GLU A 44 9.26 5.16 16.54
CA GLU A 44 9.35 4.05 17.48
C GLU A 44 8.09 3.97 18.37
N GLU A 45 7.58 5.11 18.83
CA GLU A 45 6.33 5.22 19.59
C GLU A 45 5.08 4.86 18.76
N PHE A 46 5.16 4.94 17.43
CA PHE A 46 4.05 4.64 16.53
C PHE A 46 3.96 3.15 16.15
N LEU A 47 5.08 2.42 16.20
CA LEU A 47 5.14 1.03 15.73
C LEU A 47 4.31 0.08 16.61
N LEU A 48 3.46 -0.71 15.95
CA LEU A 48 2.77 -1.86 16.54
C LEU A 48 3.57 -3.15 16.26
N PRO A 49 3.29 -4.27 16.97
CA PRO A 49 4.02 -5.53 16.77
C PRO A 49 4.02 -6.09 15.34
N ASN A 50 3.05 -5.68 14.52
CA ASN A 50 2.92 -6.05 13.12
C ASN A 50 3.52 -5.02 12.14
N MET A 51 4.28 -4.04 12.64
CA MET A 51 4.95 -3.01 11.85
C MET A 51 6.47 -3.15 11.98
N LYS A 52 7.20 -2.71 10.96
CA LYS A 52 8.67 -2.78 10.97
C LYS A 52 9.26 -1.53 10.32
N LEU A 53 10.28 -0.98 10.96
CA LEU A 53 11.14 0.08 10.41
C LEU A 53 12.51 -0.51 10.06
N GLN A 54 13.05 -0.13 8.91
CA GLN A 54 14.38 -0.55 8.47
C GLN A 54 15.12 0.63 7.86
N ASN A 55 16.32 0.90 8.39
CA ASN A 55 17.19 1.94 7.87
C ASN A 55 17.88 1.45 6.58
N ILE A 56 17.70 2.19 5.48
CA ILE A 56 18.33 1.92 4.18
C ILE A 56 19.14 3.13 3.71
N LYS A 57 20.09 2.90 2.81
CA LYS A 57 20.85 3.96 2.13
C LYS A 57 20.63 3.83 0.62
N ILE A 58 20.05 4.85 0.00
CA ILE A 58 19.95 4.94 -1.47
C ILE A 58 21.24 5.59 -1.97
N ARG A 59 21.92 4.94 -2.92
CA ARG A 59 23.18 5.43 -3.50
C ARG A 59 22.97 5.67 -4.99
N PHE A 60 23.21 6.89 -5.43
CA PHE A 60 23.31 7.20 -6.85
C PHE A 60 24.73 6.93 -7.31
N ASN A 61 24.88 6.15 -8.38
CA ASN A 61 26.14 5.97 -9.09
C ASN A 61 25.99 6.66 -10.44
N VAL A 62 26.90 7.59 -10.71
CA VAL A 62 27.08 8.21 -12.03
C VAL A 62 27.80 7.22 -12.94
#